data_AF-A0A927SG84-F1
#
_entry.id   AF-A0A927SG84-F1
#
_cell.length_a   1.000
_cell.length_b   1.000
_cell.length_c   1.000
_cell.angle_alpha   90.00
_cell.angle_beta   90.00
_cell.angle_gamma   90.00
#
_symmetry.space_group_name_H-M   'P 1'
#
loop_
_entity.id
_entity.type
_entity.pdbx_description
1 polymer ?
#
loop_
_entity_poly.entity_id
_entity_poly.type
_entity_poly.pdbx_seq_one_letter_code
_entity_poly.pdbx_strand_id
1 'polypeptide(L)'
;MKKKLWLILLLAAALLAAVPALADEEFGVVYNNSYVNLRQEANQNSTWLGSYTSGNWVEINGQTGNWYHVTGPDGKTGYMSKNYIQVQEPKYSVIGIVSNPKATSFLNLRAAPSYGATVVDIYYNGAPCVLLSQSAGWYHVRVNGVDGYFREEYITRVNSAYSEEVATVVTPNNTGLNLRVGPGTGYASVGLYRGGSYVMVLQKGNGWWKVAIDGKVGYMDTNFLQDGVQKPTQSQLTGNNYVNVDTSSAYAVVNNPKSTQVLNMRAQANTTSTVLGQYRNGVKLTVLEHGTEWCKVQDGYGNTGYMMTQYLSLVNVVGVPSLQVDHPQRTFVNLRSKPSMITGSVMTRIPHGAAVTVLAPASNGWVKVYYNGYTGYAVDYFLK
;
A
#
# COMPACT_ATOMS: atom_id res chain seq x y z
N MET A 1 80.92 -30.73 29.20
CA MET A 1 80.00 -29.57 29.31
C MET A 1 79.29 -29.37 27.97
N LYS A 2 77.98 -29.08 28.02
CA LYS A 2 77.08 -28.62 26.91
C LYS A 2 76.50 -29.75 26.04
N LYS A 3 75.39 -30.36 26.48
CA LYS A 3 73.95 -30.01 26.29
C LYS A 3 73.40 -30.54 24.95
N LYS A 4 72.62 -31.61 25.06
CA LYS A 4 71.68 -32.12 24.04
C LYS A 4 70.68 -31.01 23.68
N LEU A 5 70.56 -30.68 22.39
CA LEU A 5 69.44 -29.88 21.88
C LEU A 5 68.56 -30.83 21.06
N TRP A 6 67.39 -31.16 21.61
CA TRP A 6 66.32 -31.82 20.87
C TRP A 6 65.60 -30.75 20.06
N LEU A 7 65.60 -30.89 18.74
CA LEU A 7 64.76 -30.08 17.84
C LEU A 7 63.34 -30.67 17.89
N ILE A 8 62.47 -30.06 18.69
CA ILE A 8 61.02 -30.32 18.63
C ILE A 8 60.49 -29.58 17.41
N LEU A 9 60.18 -30.34 16.35
CA LEU A 9 59.41 -29.83 15.23
C LEU A 9 57.95 -29.70 15.70
N LEU A 10 57.55 -28.50 16.10
CA LEU A 10 56.15 -28.15 16.35
C LEU A 10 55.46 -28.03 14.99
N LEU A 11 54.92 -29.14 14.48
CA LEU A 11 54.01 -29.16 13.35
C LEU A 11 52.67 -28.58 13.83
N ALA A 12 52.54 -27.25 13.82
CA ALA A 12 51.25 -26.60 13.99
C ALA A 12 50.43 -26.81 12.71
N ALA A 13 49.73 -27.94 12.64
CA ALA A 13 48.63 -28.11 11.71
C ALA A 13 47.53 -27.15 12.14
N ALA A 14 47.55 -25.94 11.59
CA ALA A 14 46.43 -25.03 11.65
C ALA A 14 45.29 -25.69 10.86
N LEU A 15 44.40 -26.38 11.58
CA LEU A 15 43.09 -26.75 11.11
C LEU A 15 42.36 -25.43 10.82
N LEU A 16 42.54 -24.87 9.62
CA LEU A 16 41.54 -23.95 9.08
C LEU A 16 40.28 -24.81 8.95
N ALA A 17 39.42 -24.75 9.96
CA ALA A 17 38.03 -25.05 9.75
C ALA A 17 37.60 -24.11 8.63
N ALA A 18 37.48 -24.64 7.41
CA ALA A 18 36.71 -24.01 6.37
C ALA A 18 35.32 -23.84 6.97
N VAL A 19 35.04 -22.63 7.48
CA VAL A 19 33.67 -22.23 7.75
C VAL A 19 32.98 -22.44 6.41
N PRO A 20 32.02 -23.38 6.28
CA PRO A 20 31.30 -23.51 5.04
C PRO A 20 30.73 -22.12 4.75
N ALA A 21 31.16 -21.53 3.63
CA ALA A 21 30.45 -20.40 3.08
C ALA A 21 29.01 -20.90 2.94
N LEU A 22 28.09 -20.31 3.71
CA LEU A 22 26.66 -20.58 3.55
C LEU A 22 26.39 -20.42 2.06
N ALA A 23 26.04 -21.52 1.39
CA ALA A 23 25.59 -21.46 0.01
C ALA A 23 24.41 -20.49 0.00
N ASP A 24 24.43 -19.53 -0.93
CA ASP A 24 23.32 -18.59 -1.07
C ASP A 24 22.08 -19.42 -1.42
N GLU A 25 21.11 -19.46 -0.51
CA GLU A 25 19.89 -20.27 -0.69
C GLU A 25 19.11 -19.70 -1.89
N GLU A 26 19.01 -20.47 -2.97
CA GLU A 26 18.32 -20.07 -4.20
C GLU A 26 16.87 -20.56 -4.16
N PHE A 27 15.92 -19.72 -4.54
CA PHE A 27 14.50 -20.08 -4.55
C PHE A 27 13.87 -19.86 -5.92
N GLY A 28 12.95 -20.77 -6.28
CA GLY A 28 12.09 -20.65 -7.45
C GLY A 28 10.62 -20.71 -7.07
N VAL A 29 9.76 -20.15 -7.92
CA VAL A 29 8.31 -20.25 -7.78
C VAL A 29 7.74 -21.21 -8.81
N VAL A 30 6.83 -22.09 -8.38
CA VAL A 30 6.07 -22.94 -9.29
C VAL A 30 5.20 -22.05 -10.19
N TYR A 31 5.24 -22.24 -11.51
CA TYR A 31 4.52 -21.39 -12.45
C TYR A 31 4.00 -22.15 -13.68
N ASN A 32 3.11 -21.49 -14.44
CA ASN A 32 2.64 -21.93 -15.76
C ASN A 32 1.91 -23.30 -15.78
N ASN A 33 1.39 -23.74 -14.63
CA ASN A 33 0.53 -24.94 -14.52
C ASN A 33 -0.25 -24.91 -13.21
N SER A 34 -1.38 -25.62 -13.13
CA SER A 34 -2.14 -25.75 -11.88
C SER A 34 -1.30 -26.40 -10.77
N TYR A 35 -0.43 -27.36 -11.13
CA TYR A 35 0.53 -27.97 -10.22
C TYR A 35 1.74 -28.59 -10.94
N VAL A 36 2.79 -28.88 -10.18
CA VAL A 36 4.00 -29.58 -10.60
C VAL A 36 4.26 -30.75 -9.68
N ASN A 37 4.62 -31.89 -10.25
CA ASN A 37 4.95 -33.09 -9.49
C ASN A 37 6.37 -33.05 -8.95
N LEU A 38 6.52 -33.41 -7.67
CA LEU A 38 7.79 -33.75 -7.04
C LEU A 38 8.08 -35.24 -7.28
N ARG A 39 9.27 -35.53 -7.78
CA ARG A 39 9.68 -36.87 -8.16
C ARG A 39 10.93 -37.33 -7.43
N GLN A 40 11.10 -38.64 -7.28
CA GLN A 40 12.26 -39.20 -6.57
C GLN A 40 13.58 -39.03 -7.33
N GLU A 41 13.54 -39.06 -8.67
CA GLU A 41 14.71 -38.91 -9.53
C GLU A 41 14.45 -37.92 -10.67
N ALA A 42 15.52 -37.41 -11.28
CA ALA A 42 15.52 -36.43 -12.38
C ALA A 42 15.01 -36.99 -13.73
N ASN A 43 13.85 -37.65 -13.74
CA ASN A 43 13.21 -38.16 -14.94
C ASN A 43 11.67 -38.24 -14.77
N GLN A 44 10.93 -38.30 -15.88
CA GLN A 44 9.46 -38.23 -15.87
C GLN A 44 8.77 -39.50 -15.37
N ASN A 45 9.50 -40.63 -15.27
CA ASN A 45 8.92 -41.94 -14.97
C ASN A 45 9.21 -42.38 -13.53
N SER A 46 9.98 -41.60 -12.77
CA SER A 46 10.32 -41.92 -11.39
C SER A 46 9.15 -41.73 -10.43
N THR A 47 9.27 -42.34 -9.26
CA THR A 47 8.28 -42.34 -8.19
C THR A 47 7.77 -40.94 -7.89
N TRP A 48 6.44 -40.80 -7.81
CA TRP A 48 5.77 -39.57 -7.40
C TRP A 48 5.81 -39.41 -5.88
N LEU A 49 6.26 -38.26 -5.39
CA LEU A 49 6.42 -37.95 -3.96
C LEU A 49 5.41 -36.91 -3.46
N GLY A 50 4.80 -36.16 -4.38
CA GLY A 50 3.85 -35.09 -4.08
C GLY A 50 3.68 -34.12 -5.24
N SER A 51 2.97 -33.03 -5.00
CA SER A 51 2.77 -31.96 -5.97
C SER A 51 2.58 -30.61 -5.30
N TYR A 52 2.95 -29.54 -5.99
CA TYR A 52 2.83 -28.16 -5.51
C TYR A 52 2.14 -27.30 -6.56
N THR A 53 1.28 -26.38 -6.12
CA THR A 53 0.49 -25.54 -7.01
C THR A 53 1.26 -24.30 -7.46
N SER A 54 0.79 -23.66 -8.53
CA SER A 54 1.35 -22.37 -8.98
C SER A 54 1.43 -21.37 -7.82
N GLY A 55 2.54 -20.65 -7.75
CA GLY A 55 2.86 -19.70 -6.70
C GLY A 55 3.58 -20.31 -5.49
N ASN A 56 3.62 -21.63 -5.32
CA ASN A 56 4.43 -22.21 -4.24
C ASN A 56 5.92 -21.94 -4.47
N TRP A 57 6.59 -21.48 -3.42
CA TRP A 57 8.04 -21.37 -3.38
C TRP A 57 8.68 -22.73 -3.12
N VAL A 58 9.82 -22.98 -3.77
CA VAL A 58 10.68 -24.14 -3.50
C VAL A 58 12.11 -23.66 -3.37
N GLU A 59 12.84 -24.21 -2.40
CA GLU A 59 14.29 -24.04 -2.28
C GLU A 59 14.99 -24.93 -3.32
N ILE A 60 15.98 -24.40 -4.02
CA ILE A 60 16.74 -25.09 -5.04
C ILE A 60 18.07 -25.52 -4.44
N ASN A 61 18.20 -26.83 -4.19
CA ASN A 61 19.37 -27.44 -3.55
C ASN A 61 20.41 -27.91 -4.58
N GLY A 62 20.05 -27.87 -5.87
CA GLY A 62 20.89 -28.37 -6.94
C GLY A 62 20.13 -28.61 -8.23
N GLN A 63 20.84 -29.05 -9.25
CA GLN A 63 20.27 -29.26 -10.58
C GLN A 63 20.93 -30.44 -11.30
N THR A 64 20.15 -31.12 -12.14
CA THR A 64 20.64 -32.19 -13.02
C THR A 64 19.85 -32.17 -14.32
N GLY A 65 20.52 -31.88 -15.43
CA GLY A 65 19.87 -31.68 -16.72
C GLY A 65 18.75 -30.64 -16.64
N ASN A 66 17.54 -31.02 -17.05
CA ASN A 66 16.35 -30.16 -17.01
C ASN A 66 15.53 -30.27 -15.71
N TRP A 67 16.15 -30.68 -14.61
CA TRP A 67 15.50 -30.81 -13.31
C TRP A 67 16.23 -29.99 -12.25
N TYR A 68 15.47 -29.40 -11.34
CA TYR A 68 15.96 -28.92 -10.05
C TYR A 68 15.74 -29.99 -8.99
N HIS A 69 16.73 -30.21 -8.13
CA HIS A 69 16.52 -30.86 -6.84
C HIS A 69 16.06 -29.79 -5.86
N VAL A 70 14.90 -29.97 -5.26
CA VAL A 70 14.21 -28.92 -4.50
C VAL A 70 13.72 -29.41 -3.15
N THR A 71 13.56 -28.46 -2.22
CA THR A 71 12.80 -28.64 -0.97
C THR A 71 11.51 -27.82 -1.07
N GLY A 72 10.36 -28.48 -0.86
CA GLY A 72 9.06 -27.80 -0.80
C GLY A 72 8.78 -27.18 0.58
N PRO A 73 7.73 -26.35 0.70
CA PRO A 73 7.35 -25.71 1.97
C PRO A 73 6.90 -26.68 3.08
N ASP A 74 6.56 -27.92 2.72
CA ASP A 74 6.26 -29.02 3.64
C ASP A 74 7.52 -29.83 4.05
N GLY A 75 8.72 -29.40 3.61
CA GLY A 75 10.00 -30.03 3.91
C GLY A 75 10.33 -31.26 3.06
N LYS A 76 9.45 -31.67 2.13
CA LYS A 76 9.76 -32.80 1.24
C LYS A 76 10.79 -32.39 0.20
N THR A 77 11.66 -33.33 -0.14
CA THR A 77 12.72 -33.16 -1.13
C THR A 77 12.56 -34.11 -2.31
N GLY A 78 13.05 -33.67 -3.47
CA GLY A 78 12.97 -34.44 -4.71
C GLY A 78 13.25 -33.57 -5.93
N TYR A 79 12.89 -34.05 -7.11
CA TYR A 79 13.15 -33.40 -8.38
C TYR A 79 11.89 -32.81 -9.00
N MET A 80 11.98 -31.58 -9.49
CA MET A 80 10.97 -30.92 -10.30
C MET A 80 11.55 -30.43 -11.62
N SER A 81 10.75 -30.46 -12.69
CA SER A 81 11.18 -30.00 -14.01
C SER A 81 11.36 -28.48 -14.01
N LYS A 82 12.49 -27.99 -14.55
CA LYS A 82 12.80 -26.56 -14.66
C LYS A 82 11.76 -25.79 -15.46
N ASN A 83 11.06 -26.45 -16.39
CA ASN A 83 10.04 -25.85 -17.23
C ASN A 83 8.87 -25.25 -16.42
N TYR A 84 8.71 -25.64 -15.16
CA TYR A 84 7.63 -25.19 -14.30
C TYR A 84 8.11 -24.52 -13.01
N ILE A 85 9.41 -24.23 -12.90
CA ILE A 85 9.99 -23.46 -11.79
C ILE A 85 10.60 -22.19 -12.37
N GLN A 86 10.04 -21.04 -12.00
CA GLN A 86 10.54 -19.74 -12.41
C GLN A 86 11.49 -19.23 -11.34
N VAL A 87 12.75 -19.11 -11.71
CA VAL A 87 13.78 -18.41 -10.92
C VAL A 87 13.93 -17.03 -11.52
N GLN A 88 13.77 -16.00 -10.70
CA GLN A 88 13.94 -14.61 -11.14
C GLN A 88 15.16 -13.99 -10.46
N GLU A 89 16.20 -13.86 -11.26
CA GLU A 89 17.39 -13.10 -10.89
C GLU A 89 17.07 -11.60 -10.83
N PRO A 90 17.43 -10.90 -9.75
CA PRO A 90 17.28 -9.45 -9.68
C PRO A 90 18.05 -8.77 -10.80
N LYS A 91 17.38 -7.91 -11.55
CA LYS A 91 18.05 -7.00 -12.49
C LYS A 91 18.49 -5.76 -11.73
N TYR A 92 19.71 -5.28 -11.97
CA TYR A 92 20.23 -4.07 -11.32
C TYR A 92 20.25 -2.91 -12.30
N SER A 93 19.86 -1.74 -11.82
CA SER A 93 19.93 -0.48 -12.57
C SER A 93 20.00 0.70 -11.59
N VAL A 94 20.30 1.88 -12.12
CA VAL A 94 20.14 3.12 -11.37
C VAL A 94 18.66 3.50 -11.33
N ILE A 95 18.07 3.43 -10.14
CA ILE A 95 16.70 3.86 -9.87
C ILE A 95 16.68 5.23 -9.19
N GLY A 96 15.51 5.87 -9.18
CA GLY A 96 15.26 7.08 -8.40
C GLY A 96 14.47 6.75 -7.14
N ILE A 97 14.77 7.45 -6.04
CA ILE A 97 13.99 7.45 -4.80
C ILE A 97 13.52 8.87 -4.54
N VAL A 98 12.22 9.07 -4.33
CA VAL A 98 11.67 10.37 -3.94
C VAL A 98 12.26 10.81 -2.60
N SER A 99 12.83 12.00 -2.57
CA SER A 99 13.59 12.53 -1.44
C SER A 99 13.42 14.05 -1.32
N ASN A 100 12.29 14.47 -0.74
CA ASN A 100 12.02 15.85 -0.38
C ASN A 100 12.79 16.22 0.91
N PRO A 101 13.34 17.45 1.04
CA PRO A 101 14.02 17.90 2.25
C PRO A 101 13.14 17.85 3.51
N LYS A 102 11.83 18.05 3.35
CA LYS A 102 10.85 17.89 4.43
C LYS A 102 10.21 16.51 4.32
N ALA A 103 10.38 15.68 5.35
CA ALA A 103 9.90 14.29 5.35
C ALA A 103 8.39 14.12 5.16
N THR A 104 7.58 15.13 5.51
CA THR A 104 6.11 15.10 5.34
C THR A 104 5.66 15.62 3.97
N SER A 105 6.58 16.09 3.13
CA SER A 105 6.23 16.62 1.80
C SER A 105 6.12 15.49 0.78
N PHE A 106 5.46 15.81 -0.32
CA PHE A 106 5.32 14.95 -1.48
C PHE A 106 5.89 15.64 -2.72
N LEU A 107 6.24 14.83 -3.71
CA LEU A 107 6.67 15.25 -5.03
C LEU A 107 5.55 15.01 -6.05
N ASN A 108 5.26 16.03 -6.84
CA ASN A 108 4.29 15.94 -7.93
C ASN A 108 4.90 15.22 -9.14
N LEU A 109 4.26 14.17 -9.60
CA LEU A 109 4.49 13.58 -10.92
C LEU A 109 3.72 14.38 -11.95
N ARG A 110 4.40 14.90 -12.97
CA ARG A 110 3.78 15.79 -13.97
C ARG A 110 3.70 15.13 -15.34
N ALA A 111 2.72 15.52 -16.14
CA ALA A 111 2.56 15.01 -17.52
C ALA A 111 3.67 15.49 -18.48
N ALA A 112 4.35 16.59 -18.15
CA ALA A 112 5.44 17.17 -18.96
C ALA A 112 6.50 17.83 -18.04
N PRO A 113 7.75 18.03 -18.50
CA PRO A 113 8.83 18.61 -17.71
C PRO A 113 8.69 20.13 -17.53
N SER A 114 7.62 20.56 -16.87
CA SER A 114 7.28 21.97 -16.62
C SER A 114 6.46 22.15 -15.35
N TYR A 115 6.67 23.24 -14.62
CA TYR A 115 5.89 23.57 -13.41
C TYR A 115 4.41 23.90 -13.69
N GLY A 116 4.08 24.29 -14.93
CA GLY A 116 2.71 24.52 -15.37
C GLY A 116 1.99 23.26 -15.87
N ALA A 117 2.70 22.15 -16.03
CA ALA A 117 2.12 20.91 -16.53
C ALA A 117 1.19 20.26 -15.50
N THR A 118 0.13 19.62 -15.98
CA THR A 118 -0.83 18.86 -15.16
C THR A 118 -0.09 17.88 -14.24
N VAL A 119 -0.45 17.88 -12.97
CA VAL A 119 -0.01 16.89 -11.99
C VAL A 119 -0.85 15.63 -12.22
N VAL A 120 -0.20 14.54 -12.59
CA VAL A 120 -0.86 13.25 -12.86
C VAL A 120 -0.91 12.39 -11.61
N ASP A 121 0.05 12.55 -10.70
CA ASP A 121 0.06 11.87 -9.40
C ASP A 121 0.99 12.56 -8.39
N ILE A 122 1.03 12.08 -7.15
CA ILE A 122 1.94 12.55 -6.08
C ILE A 122 2.59 11.36 -5.37
N TYR A 123 3.84 11.53 -4.95
CA TYR A 123 4.62 10.49 -4.27
C TYR A 123 5.36 11.04 -3.07
N TYR A 124 5.38 10.28 -1.98
CA TYR A 124 6.06 10.64 -0.73
C TYR A 124 7.49 10.13 -0.72
N ASN A 125 8.28 10.60 0.26
CA ASN A 125 9.66 10.16 0.42
C ASN A 125 9.77 8.64 0.54
N GLY A 126 10.80 8.09 -0.09
CA GLY A 126 11.05 6.64 -0.14
C GLY A 126 10.35 5.94 -1.30
N ALA A 127 9.42 6.58 -2.03
CA ALA A 127 8.80 5.97 -3.19
C ALA A 127 9.85 5.73 -4.30
N PRO A 128 10.03 4.48 -4.77
CA PRO A 128 10.98 4.16 -5.81
C PRO A 128 10.38 4.41 -7.20
N CYS A 129 11.22 4.80 -8.15
CA CYS A 129 10.84 5.01 -9.55
C CYS A 129 11.91 4.51 -10.52
N VAL A 130 11.47 4.05 -11.68
CA VAL A 130 12.37 3.75 -12.81
C VAL A 130 12.70 5.05 -13.52
N LEU A 131 13.99 5.33 -13.75
CA LEU A 131 14.45 6.50 -14.49
C LEU A 131 14.56 6.14 -15.98
N LEU A 132 13.80 6.84 -16.83
CA LEU A 132 13.73 6.58 -18.27
C LEU A 132 14.62 7.53 -19.07
N SER A 133 14.63 8.82 -18.71
CA SER A 133 15.51 9.81 -19.30
C SER A 133 15.67 11.04 -18.38
N GLN A 134 16.63 11.90 -18.69
CA GLN A 134 16.85 13.16 -17.99
C GLN A 134 16.98 14.31 -19.00
N SER A 135 16.29 15.42 -18.76
CA SER A 135 16.42 16.62 -19.57
C SER A 135 16.01 17.87 -18.79
N ALA A 136 16.82 18.93 -18.91
CA ALA A 136 16.51 20.27 -18.40
C ALA A 136 16.03 20.33 -16.93
N GLY A 137 16.65 19.57 -16.03
CA GLY A 137 16.28 19.56 -14.61
C GLY A 137 15.11 18.63 -14.25
N TRP A 138 14.70 17.74 -15.17
CA TRP A 138 13.62 16.78 -14.96
C TRP A 138 14.07 15.37 -15.30
N TYR A 139 13.61 14.41 -14.51
CA TYR A 139 13.61 13.00 -14.89
C TYR A 139 12.26 12.63 -15.49
N HIS A 140 12.26 11.99 -16.66
CA HIS A 140 11.14 11.16 -17.10
C HIS A 140 11.22 9.84 -16.33
N VAL A 141 10.14 9.49 -15.64
CA VAL A 141 10.10 8.35 -14.72
C VAL A 141 8.85 7.51 -14.93
N ARG A 142 8.94 6.26 -14.47
CA ARG A 142 7.79 5.36 -14.30
C ARG A 142 7.67 4.94 -12.83
N VAL A 143 6.47 5.01 -12.28
CA VAL A 143 6.14 4.49 -10.94
C VAL A 143 4.91 3.60 -11.04
N ASN A 144 5.08 2.29 -10.79
CA ASN A 144 3.99 1.32 -10.81
C ASN A 144 3.10 1.42 -12.07
N GLY A 145 3.73 1.48 -13.24
CA GLY A 145 3.06 1.62 -14.55
C GLY A 145 2.62 3.03 -14.95
N VAL A 146 2.78 4.05 -14.09
CA VAL A 146 2.43 5.44 -14.40
C VAL A 146 3.67 6.23 -14.83
N ASP A 147 3.61 6.80 -16.04
CA ASP A 147 4.66 7.66 -16.59
C ASP A 147 4.46 9.13 -16.26
N GLY A 148 5.56 9.85 -16.04
CA GLY A 148 5.55 11.30 -15.88
C GLY A 148 6.91 11.87 -15.56
N TYR A 149 6.92 13.11 -15.07
CA TYR A 149 8.14 13.88 -14.86
C TYR A 149 8.26 14.34 -13.41
N PHE A 150 9.42 14.03 -12.82
CA PHE A 150 9.85 14.53 -11.53
C PHE A 150 10.96 15.57 -11.67
N ARG A 151 10.98 16.53 -10.75
CA ARG A 151 12.10 17.47 -10.59
C ARG A 151 13.32 16.72 -10.05
N GLU A 152 14.45 16.89 -10.71
CA GLU A 152 15.66 16.11 -10.41
C GLU A 152 16.19 16.34 -8.99
N GLU A 153 16.02 17.56 -8.46
CA GLU A 153 16.49 17.95 -7.13
C GLU A 153 15.79 17.21 -5.98
N TYR A 154 14.65 16.55 -6.23
CA TYR A 154 13.90 15.76 -5.25
C TYR A 154 14.02 14.26 -5.47
N ILE A 155 14.99 13.82 -6.28
CA ILE A 155 15.24 12.41 -6.59
C ILE A 155 16.67 12.04 -6.19
N THR A 156 16.79 11.07 -5.27
CA THR A 156 18.08 10.43 -4.98
C THR A 156 18.28 9.25 -5.91
N ARG A 157 19.45 9.17 -6.55
CA ARG A 157 19.81 8.06 -7.43
C ARG A 157 20.55 6.98 -6.66
N VAL A 158 20.12 5.73 -6.83
CA VAL A 158 20.78 4.58 -6.19
C VAL A 158 20.91 3.43 -7.18
N ASN A 159 22.03 2.72 -7.15
CA ASN A 159 22.15 1.46 -7.87
C ASN A 159 21.50 0.35 -7.02
N SER A 160 20.44 -0.25 -7.53
CA SER A 160 19.65 -1.24 -6.78
C SER A 160 19.04 -2.27 -7.74
N ALA A 161 18.62 -3.41 -7.18
CA ALA A 161 17.69 -4.28 -7.87
C ALA A 161 16.43 -3.48 -8.23
N TYR A 162 15.98 -3.58 -9.47
CA TYR A 162 14.88 -2.79 -10.00
C TYR A 162 13.72 -3.65 -10.54
N SER A 163 12.52 -3.10 -10.44
CA SER A 163 11.29 -3.60 -11.05
C SER A 163 10.40 -2.42 -11.45
N GLU A 164 9.47 -2.64 -12.36
CA GLU A 164 8.40 -1.68 -12.68
C GLU A 164 7.22 -1.78 -11.70
N GLU A 165 7.13 -2.88 -10.94
CA GLU A 165 6.12 -3.11 -9.91
C GLU A 165 6.59 -2.61 -8.55
N VAL A 166 5.70 -1.94 -7.83
CA VAL A 166 5.94 -1.43 -6.48
C VAL A 166 4.85 -1.95 -5.55
N ALA A 167 5.19 -2.18 -4.29
CA ALA A 167 4.23 -2.46 -3.22
C ALA A 167 4.54 -1.60 -2.00
N THR A 168 3.55 -1.47 -1.11
CA THR A 168 3.68 -0.77 0.16
C THR A 168 3.55 -1.74 1.32
N VAL A 169 4.41 -1.57 2.32
CA VAL A 169 4.35 -2.31 3.58
C VAL A 169 3.15 -1.81 4.40
N VAL A 170 2.23 -2.69 4.74
CA VAL A 170 1.03 -2.39 5.53
C VAL A 170 0.98 -3.35 6.72
N THR A 171 1.49 -2.88 7.87
CA THR A 171 1.48 -3.65 9.12
C THR A 171 0.54 -3.04 10.15
N PRO A 172 -0.25 -3.83 10.89
CA PRO A 172 -1.01 -3.33 12.03
C PRO A 172 -0.09 -2.62 13.03
N ASN A 173 -0.50 -1.46 13.53
CA ASN A 173 0.23 -0.69 14.55
C ASN A 173 1.68 -0.33 14.19
N ASN A 174 2.03 -0.33 12.90
CA ASN A 174 3.37 0.00 12.43
C ASN A 174 4.49 -0.85 13.05
N THR A 175 4.21 -2.13 13.36
CA THR A 175 5.16 -3.07 13.98
C THR A 175 6.36 -3.41 13.09
N GLY A 176 6.27 -3.10 11.80
CA GLY A 176 7.31 -3.34 10.81
C GLY A 176 7.29 -4.77 10.28
N LEU A 177 7.74 -4.91 9.03
CA LEU A 177 7.78 -6.15 8.27
C LEU A 177 9.23 -6.56 8.05
N ASN A 178 9.53 -7.82 8.35
CA ASN A 178 10.86 -8.38 8.14
C ASN A 178 11.10 -8.65 6.66
N LEU A 179 12.24 -8.20 6.15
CA LEU A 179 12.83 -8.69 4.90
C LEU A 179 13.70 -9.90 5.25
N ARG A 180 13.38 -11.06 4.69
CA ARG A 180 14.04 -12.33 5.02
C ARG A 180 14.87 -12.86 3.86
N VAL A 181 15.86 -13.69 4.17
CA VAL A 181 16.69 -14.36 3.14
C VAL A 181 15.93 -15.42 2.34
N GLY A 182 14.81 -15.94 2.87
CA GLY A 182 13.96 -16.93 2.20
C GLY A 182 12.46 -16.75 2.49
N PRO A 183 11.59 -17.40 1.70
CA PRO A 183 10.13 -17.26 1.75
C PRO A 183 9.51 -18.07 2.90
N GLY A 184 9.67 -17.59 4.12
CA GLY A 184 9.14 -18.23 5.33
C GLY A 184 9.54 -17.52 6.62
N THR A 185 8.77 -17.73 7.70
CA THR A 185 9.05 -17.07 9.00
C THR A 185 10.27 -17.64 9.73
N GLY A 186 10.72 -18.84 9.36
CA GLY A 186 11.92 -19.49 9.90
C GLY A 186 13.25 -18.96 9.34
N TYR A 187 13.23 -18.26 8.20
CA TYR A 187 14.45 -17.71 7.58
C TYR A 187 14.94 -16.45 8.31
N ALA A 188 16.26 -16.24 8.32
CA ALA A 188 16.89 -15.08 8.95
C ALA A 188 16.37 -13.76 8.37
N SER A 189 16.19 -12.75 9.25
CA SER A 189 15.84 -11.38 8.85
C SER A 189 17.11 -10.59 8.52
N VAL A 190 17.09 -9.89 7.39
CA VAL A 190 18.16 -8.97 6.93
C VAL A 190 17.73 -7.50 7.01
N GLY A 191 16.51 -7.23 7.48
CA GLY A 191 16.02 -5.88 7.71
C GLY A 191 14.58 -5.88 8.24
N LEU A 192 14.21 -4.79 8.91
CA LEU A 192 12.85 -4.55 9.43
C LEU A 192 12.37 -3.19 8.94
N TYR A 193 11.26 -3.17 8.21
CA TYR A 193 10.76 -1.98 7.52
C TYR A 193 9.39 -1.60 8.04
N ARG A 194 9.20 -0.33 8.42
CA ARG A 194 7.94 0.18 8.98
C ARG A 194 6.82 0.16 7.94
N GLY A 195 5.58 0.12 8.42
CA GLY A 195 4.41 0.42 7.60
C GLY A 195 4.54 1.77 6.89
N GLY A 196 4.08 1.82 5.65
CA GLY A 196 4.27 2.95 4.73
C GLY A 196 5.59 2.93 3.95
N SER A 197 6.50 1.99 4.22
CA SER A 197 7.70 1.81 3.39
C SER A 197 7.30 1.25 2.02
N TYR A 198 8.00 1.67 0.97
CA TYR A 198 7.78 1.18 -0.40
C TYR A 198 8.87 0.21 -0.81
N VAL A 199 8.47 -0.86 -1.50
CA VAL A 199 9.39 -1.88 -2.01
C VAL A 199 9.17 -2.07 -3.51
N MET A 200 10.22 -2.36 -4.27
CA MET A 200 10.07 -2.85 -5.64
C MET A 200 9.79 -4.36 -5.59
N VAL A 201 8.77 -4.83 -6.31
CA VAL A 201 8.37 -6.25 -6.34
C VAL A 201 9.11 -6.94 -7.48
N LEU A 202 10.04 -7.83 -7.14
CA LEU A 202 10.87 -8.54 -8.11
C LEU A 202 10.19 -9.81 -8.61
N GLN A 203 9.48 -10.53 -7.73
CA GLN A 203 8.80 -11.77 -8.07
C GLN A 203 7.68 -12.06 -7.07
N LYS A 204 6.50 -12.43 -7.57
CA LYS A 204 5.34 -12.80 -6.76
C LYS A 204 5.24 -14.32 -6.58
N GLY A 205 4.87 -14.73 -5.38
CA GLY A 205 4.53 -16.10 -5.02
C GLY A 205 3.49 -16.12 -3.88
N ASN A 206 3.09 -17.31 -3.48
CA ASN A 206 2.06 -17.53 -2.46
C ASN A 206 2.63 -17.22 -1.07
N GLY A 207 1.99 -16.30 -0.34
CA GLY A 207 2.37 -15.92 1.01
C GLY A 207 3.63 -15.05 1.11
N TRP A 208 4.52 -15.09 0.11
CA TRP A 208 5.78 -14.35 0.11
C TRP A 208 6.09 -13.76 -1.26
N TRP A 209 6.53 -12.50 -1.31
CA TRP A 209 7.08 -11.86 -2.50
C TRP A 209 8.56 -11.59 -2.33
N LYS A 210 9.34 -11.81 -3.41
CA LYS A 210 10.73 -11.36 -3.52
C LYS A 210 10.72 -9.87 -3.84
N VAL A 211 11.37 -9.05 -3.03
CA VAL A 211 11.32 -7.59 -3.11
C VAL A 211 12.70 -6.96 -2.95
N ALA A 212 12.82 -5.70 -3.36
CA ALA A 212 14.01 -4.87 -3.15
C ALA A 212 13.67 -3.59 -2.39
N ILE A 213 14.51 -3.25 -1.39
CA ILE A 213 14.42 -2.02 -0.59
C ILE A 213 15.79 -1.73 0.06
N ASP A 214 16.19 -0.45 0.10
CA ASP A 214 17.44 0.02 0.71
C ASP A 214 18.69 -0.79 0.30
N GLY A 215 18.78 -1.10 -1.00
CA GLY A 215 19.88 -1.85 -1.62
C GLY A 215 19.92 -3.35 -1.26
N LYS A 216 18.91 -3.87 -0.54
CA LYS A 216 18.80 -5.28 -0.18
C LYS A 216 17.72 -5.96 -1.02
N VAL A 217 17.92 -7.25 -1.28
CA VAL A 217 16.93 -8.15 -1.88
C VAL A 217 16.58 -9.22 -0.85
N GLY A 218 15.31 -9.61 -0.79
CA GLY A 218 14.83 -10.67 0.09
C GLY A 218 13.33 -10.92 -0.07
N TYR A 219 12.74 -11.59 0.90
CA TYR A 219 11.34 -12.03 0.87
C TYR A 219 10.52 -11.38 1.98
N MET A 220 9.32 -10.92 1.64
CA MET A 220 8.37 -10.31 2.57
C MET A 220 7.01 -11.00 2.48
N ASP A 221 6.34 -11.11 3.63
CA ASP A 221 5.02 -11.74 3.77
C ASP A 221 3.94 -10.88 3.09
N THR A 222 3.18 -11.49 2.19
CA THR A 222 2.18 -10.82 1.36
C THR A 222 0.98 -10.34 2.16
N ASN A 223 0.72 -10.89 3.35
CA ASN A 223 -0.36 -10.41 4.22
C ASN A 223 -0.11 -8.96 4.71
N PHE A 224 1.14 -8.49 4.61
CA PHE A 224 1.56 -7.16 5.01
C PHE A 224 2.10 -6.35 3.83
N LEU A 225 1.80 -6.75 2.60
CA LEU A 225 2.10 -6.01 1.39
C LEU A 225 0.81 -5.68 0.66
N GLN A 226 0.71 -4.43 0.19
CA GLN A 226 -0.33 -4.00 -0.71
C GLN A 226 0.30 -3.56 -2.03
N ASP A 227 -0.22 -4.06 -3.15
CA ASP A 227 0.22 -3.65 -4.47
C ASP A 227 0.10 -2.13 -4.66
N GLY A 228 1.09 -1.57 -5.36
CA GLY A 228 1.21 -0.15 -5.66
C GLY A 228 1.74 0.71 -4.52
N VAL A 229 1.73 2.02 -4.77
CA VAL A 229 2.15 3.06 -3.82
C VAL A 229 0.93 3.51 -3.03
N GLN A 230 0.87 3.14 -1.75
CA GLN A 230 -0.13 3.62 -0.81
C GLN A 230 0.35 4.95 -0.23
N LYS A 231 -0.49 5.97 -0.34
CA LYS A 231 -0.17 7.31 0.17
C LYS A 231 -0.57 7.38 1.64
N PRO A 232 0.26 7.96 2.52
CA PRO A 232 -0.11 8.15 3.92
C PRO A 232 -1.44 8.90 4.03
N THR A 233 -2.44 8.25 4.58
CA THR A 233 -3.69 8.89 4.99
C THR A 233 -3.44 9.59 6.32
N GLN A 234 -3.85 10.86 6.42
CA GLN A 234 -3.62 11.67 7.63
C GLN A 234 -4.56 11.20 8.76
N SER A 235 -4.08 10.33 9.65
CA SER A 235 -4.80 9.93 10.86
C SER A 235 -4.82 11.09 11.87
N GLN A 236 -6.02 11.54 12.26
CA GLN A 236 -6.21 12.39 13.44
C GLN A 236 -6.22 11.52 14.71
N LEU A 237 -5.47 11.94 15.72
CA LEU A 237 -5.42 11.28 17.03
C LEU A 237 -6.76 11.47 17.77
N THR A 238 -7.47 10.38 18.07
CA THR A 238 -8.39 10.32 19.22
C THR A 238 -8.11 9.05 20.02
N GLY A 239 -7.94 9.21 21.32
CA GLY A 239 -7.34 8.21 22.21
C GLY A 239 -8.15 6.94 22.43
N ASN A 240 -7.38 5.86 22.67
CA ASN A 240 -7.68 4.63 23.41
C ASN A 240 -9.05 3.98 23.23
N ASN A 241 -9.18 3.12 22.20
CA ASN A 241 -9.56 1.71 22.34
C ASN A 241 -9.51 1.01 20.97
N TYR A 242 -8.83 -0.13 20.92
CA TYR A 242 -8.59 -0.92 19.71
C TYR A 242 -9.87 -1.60 19.22
N VAL A 243 -10.30 -1.28 17.99
CA VAL A 243 -11.12 -2.18 17.15
C VAL A 243 -10.53 -2.16 15.73
N ASN A 244 -10.22 -3.35 15.23
CA ASN A 244 -9.66 -3.62 13.91
C ASN A 244 -10.74 -3.37 12.84
N VAL A 245 -10.48 -2.47 11.86
CA VAL A 245 -11.41 -2.25 10.73
C VAL A 245 -10.76 -2.77 9.44
N ASP A 246 -11.23 -3.95 9.10
CA ASP A 246 -11.31 -4.57 7.78
C ASP A 246 -11.37 -3.57 6.61
N THR A 247 -10.66 -3.87 5.52
CA THR A 247 -10.69 -3.15 4.24
C THR A 247 -12.08 -3.23 3.61
N SER A 248 -13.00 -2.38 4.08
CA SER A 248 -14.37 -2.36 3.59
C SER A 248 -14.53 -1.33 2.48
N SER A 249 -14.98 -1.78 1.30
CA SER A 249 -15.49 -0.95 0.19
C SER A 249 -16.28 0.27 0.70
N ALA A 250 -16.13 1.42 0.02
CA ALA A 250 -16.89 2.64 0.34
C ALA A 250 -18.37 2.32 0.58
N TYR A 251 -18.91 2.71 1.73
CA TYR A 251 -20.29 2.37 2.10
C TYR A 251 -21.00 3.54 2.77
N ALA A 252 -22.33 3.53 2.70
CA ALA A 252 -23.22 4.50 3.30
C ALA A 252 -24.16 3.77 4.26
N VAL A 253 -24.54 4.46 5.34
CA VAL A 253 -25.60 4.00 6.25
C VAL A 253 -26.72 5.03 6.25
N VAL A 254 -27.96 4.58 6.05
CA VAL A 254 -29.12 5.49 6.11
C VAL A 254 -29.25 6.11 7.50
N ASN A 255 -29.37 7.43 7.57
CA ASN A 255 -29.39 8.21 8.80
C ASN A 255 -30.32 9.43 8.70
N ASN A 256 -31.63 9.19 8.76
CA ASN A 256 -32.66 10.23 8.80
C ASN A 256 -32.73 10.91 10.19
N PRO A 257 -33.15 12.19 10.27
CA PRO A 257 -33.23 12.94 11.54
C PRO A 257 -34.12 12.34 12.62
N LYS A 258 -35.19 11.63 12.23
CA LYS A 258 -36.06 10.87 13.14
C LYS A 258 -35.98 9.39 12.81
N SER A 259 -35.87 8.55 13.83
CA SER A 259 -35.77 7.08 13.69
C SER A 259 -36.99 6.44 13.03
N THR A 260 -38.14 7.12 13.00
CA THR A 260 -39.37 6.66 12.35
C THR A 260 -39.42 6.93 10.84
N GLN A 261 -38.48 7.70 10.29
CA GLN A 261 -38.43 8.08 8.88
C GLN A 261 -37.74 7.02 8.00
N VAL A 262 -38.01 7.09 6.70
CA VAL A 262 -37.37 6.28 5.67
C VAL A 262 -36.75 7.18 4.60
N LEU A 263 -35.63 6.74 4.02
CA LEU A 263 -34.97 7.37 2.89
C LEU A 263 -35.30 6.61 1.60
N ASN A 264 -35.72 7.35 0.57
CA ASN A 264 -36.04 6.78 -0.73
C ASN A 264 -34.77 6.62 -1.59
N MET A 265 -34.56 5.43 -2.16
CA MET A 265 -33.66 5.23 -3.29
C MET A 265 -34.43 5.47 -4.58
N ARG A 266 -33.87 6.26 -5.49
CA ARG A 266 -34.56 6.73 -6.69
C ARG A 266 -33.82 6.35 -7.97
N ALA A 267 -34.55 6.28 -9.07
CA ALA A 267 -33.98 5.93 -10.38
C ALA A 267 -33.01 6.98 -10.92
N GLN A 268 -33.20 8.26 -10.57
CA GLN A 268 -32.34 9.38 -10.97
C GLN A 268 -32.07 10.30 -9.78
N ALA A 269 -31.02 11.11 -9.87
CA ALA A 269 -30.60 12.08 -8.85
C ALA A 269 -31.52 13.32 -8.78
N ASN A 270 -32.83 13.12 -8.61
CA ASN A 270 -33.82 14.18 -8.43
C ASN A 270 -35.05 13.69 -7.63
N THR A 271 -35.79 14.61 -7.01
CA THR A 271 -36.91 14.29 -6.09
C THR A 271 -38.20 13.87 -6.78
N THR A 272 -38.32 14.06 -8.09
CA THR A 272 -39.52 13.72 -8.88
C THR A 272 -39.42 12.36 -9.57
N SER A 273 -38.23 11.77 -9.63
CA SER A 273 -38.02 10.46 -10.25
C SER A 273 -38.62 9.31 -9.44
N THR A 274 -38.89 8.20 -10.14
CA THR A 274 -39.46 6.97 -9.58
C THR A 274 -38.68 6.49 -8.36
N VAL A 275 -39.41 6.15 -7.28
CA VAL A 275 -38.85 5.53 -6.08
C VAL A 275 -38.66 4.04 -6.35
N LEU A 276 -37.42 3.57 -6.24
CA LEU A 276 -37.03 2.17 -6.41
C LEU A 276 -37.12 1.37 -5.12
N GLY A 277 -36.99 2.03 -3.96
CA GLY A 277 -37.08 1.40 -2.65
C GLY A 277 -37.06 2.42 -1.52
N GLN A 278 -37.47 2.00 -0.32
CA GLN A 278 -37.49 2.81 0.89
C GLN A 278 -36.71 2.11 2.02
N TYR A 279 -35.80 2.83 2.66
CA TYR A 279 -34.85 2.25 3.59
C TYR A 279 -34.88 2.99 4.93
N ARG A 280 -34.99 2.25 6.04
CA ARG A 280 -34.95 2.80 7.41
C ARG A 280 -33.51 3.11 7.84
N ASN A 281 -33.36 3.84 8.93
CA ASN A 281 -32.04 4.11 9.52
C ASN A 281 -31.28 2.82 9.82
N GLY A 282 -29.96 2.85 9.66
CA GLY A 282 -29.07 1.73 9.95
C GLY A 282 -28.84 0.77 8.77
N VAL A 283 -29.60 0.89 7.67
CA VAL A 283 -29.35 0.10 6.46
C VAL A 283 -28.01 0.50 5.83
N LYS A 284 -27.12 -0.49 5.66
CA LYS A 284 -25.82 -0.35 4.97
C LYS A 284 -25.98 -0.54 3.46
N LEU A 285 -25.30 0.30 2.69
CA LEU A 285 -25.31 0.35 1.23
C LEU A 285 -23.87 0.50 0.72
N THR A 286 -23.54 -0.11 -0.40
CA THR A 286 -22.26 0.16 -1.07
C THR A 286 -22.36 1.49 -1.81
N VAL A 287 -21.36 2.37 -1.68
CA VAL A 287 -21.29 3.64 -2.42
C VAL A 287 -20.57 3.40 -3.72
N LEU A 288 -21.30 3.57 -4.83
CA LEU A 288 -20.75 3.45 -6.18
C LEU A 288 -20.25 4.80 -6.71
N GLU A 289 -20.91 5.89 -6.33
CA GLU A 289 -20.54 7.26 -6.70
C GLU A 289 -20.99 8.24 -5.62
N HIS A 290 -20.14 9.18 -5.23
CA HIS A 290 -20.46 10.21 -4.24
C HIS A 290 -20.74 11.54 -4.91
N GLY A 291 -21.96 12.06 -4.72
CA GLY A 291 -22.33 13.43 -5.08
C GLY A 291 -22.72 14.24 -3.85
N THR A 292 -22.65 15.57 -3.98
CA THR A 292 -22.93 16.52 -2.89
C THR A 292 -24.39 16.50 -2.43
N GLU A 293 -25.32 16.28 -3.36
CA GLU A 293 -26.76 16.17 -3.07
C GLU A 293 -27.28 14.73 -3.14
N TRP A 294 -26.70 13.91 -4.03
CA TRP A 294 -27.09 12.52 -4.27
C TRP A 294 -25.87 11.61 -4.35
N CYS A 295 -25.90 10.49 -3.62
CA CYS A 295 -24.97 9.38 -3.83
C CYS A 295 -25.62 8.33 -4.72
N LYS A 296 -24.85 7.76 -5.66
CA LYS A 296 -25.21 6.50 -6.30
C LYS A 296 -24.77 5.35 -5.41
N VAL A 297 -25.72 4.49 -5.08
CA VAL A 297 -25.55 3.42 -4.10
C VAL A 297 -26.07 2.10 -4.63
N GLN A 298 -25.62 1.00 -4.03
CA GLN A 298 -26.12 -0.35 -4.26
C GLN A 298 -26.56 -0.98 -2.94
N ASP A 299 -27.74 -1.59 -2.93
CA ASP A 299 -28.23 -2.34 -1.77
C ASP A 299 -27.69 -3.79 -1.72
N GLY A 300 -28.01 -4.50 -0.64
CA GLY A 300 -27.57 -5.89 -0.44
C GLY A 300 -28.19 -6.91 -1.41
N TYR A 301 -29.14 -6.49 -2.24
CA TYR A 301 -29.78 -7.32 -3.28
C TYR A 301 -29.24 -7.01 -4.68
N GLY A 302 -28.27 -6.08 -4.78
CA GLY A 302 -27.62 -5.68 -6.02
C GLY A 302 -28.33 -4.57 -6.78
N ASN A 303 -29.45 -4.02 -6.27
CA ASN A 303 -30.18 -2.93 -6.91
C ASN A 303 -29.41 -1.62 -6.77
N THR A 304 -29.31 -0.85 -7.85
CA THR A 304 -28.61 0.44 -7.85
C THR A 304 -29.58 1.61 -8.01
N GLY A 305 -29.32 2.71 -7.31
CA GLY A 305 -30.08 3.95 -7.45
C GLY A 305 -29.41 5.12 -6.74
N TYR A 306 -30.10 6.25 -6.70
CA TYR A 306 -29.61 7.48 -6.10
C TYR A 306 -30.33 7.77 -4.77
N MET A 307 -29.57 8.11 -3.74
CA MET A 307 -30.09 8.50 -2.42
C MET A 307 -29.51 9.84 -1.99
N MET A 308 -30.32 10.66 -1.31
CA MET A 308 -29.87 11.98 -0.88
C MET A 308 -28.73 11.89 0.14
N THR A 309 -27.60 12.51 -0.19
CA THR A 309 -26.35 12.48 0.57
C THR A 309 -26.54 12.95 2.01
N GLN A 310 -27.37 13.97 2.22
CA GLN A 310 -27.62 14.55 3.54
C GLN A 310 -28.27 13.59 4.55
N TYR A 311 -28.85 12.47 4.09
CA TYR A 311 -29.48 11.46 4.92
C TYR A 311 -28.66 10.15 4.96
N LEU A 312 -27.40 10.22 4.56
CA LEU A 312 -26.45 9.12 4.58
C LEU A 312 -25.27 9.47 5.49
N SER A 313 -24.86 8.51 6.30
CA SER A 313 -23.55 8.50 6.97
C SER A 313 -22.57 7.76 6.07
N LEU A 314 -21.62 8.49 5.48
CA LEU A 314 -20.66 7.96 4.51
C LEU A 314 -19.38 7.47 5.20
N VAL A 315 -18.86 6.32 4.76
CA VAL A 315 -17.66 5.68 5.29
C VAL A 315 -16.79 5.20 4.13
N ASN A 316 -15.47 5.42 4.21
CA ASN A 316 -14.49 5.00 3.21
C ASN A 316 -14.73 5.57 1.79
N VAL A 317 -15.38 6.73 1.67
CA VAL A 317 -15.64 7.41 0.38
C VAL A 317 -14.45 8.30 0.00
N VAL A 318 -13.82 8.00 -1.14
CA VAL A 318 -12.61 8.70 -1.64
C VAL A 318 -13.01 9.85 -2.58
N GLY A 319 -12.37 11.01 -2.48
CA GLY A 319 -12.52 12.12 -3.44
C GLY A 319 -13.26 13.38 -2.97
N VAL A 320 -13.40 13.61 -1.66
CA VAL A 320 -14.05 14.84 -1.16
C VAL A 320 -13.07 16.03 -1.10
N PRO A 321 -13.47 17.22 -1.59
CA PRO A 321 -12.70 18.44 -1.35
C PRO A 321 -12.61 18.68 0.16
N SER A 322 -11.41 18.91 0.65
CA SER A 322 -11.17 19.30 2.05
C SER A 322 -10.47 20.65 2.07
N LEU A 323 -10.81 21.45 3.08
CA LEU A 323 -10.18 22.74 3.34
C LEU A 323 -9.63 22.73 4.76
N GLN A 324 -8.55 23.48 5.00
CA GLN A 324 -7.93 23.60 6.30
C GLN A 324 -8.36 24.89 6.98
N VAL A 325 -8.64 24.83 8.29
CA VAL A 325 -8.92 26.02 9.07
C VAL A 325 -7.66 26.87 9.21
N ASP A 326 -7.64 28.05 8.62
CA ASP A 326 -6.58 29.05 8.74
C ASP A 326 -7.10 30.28 9.52
N HIS A 327 -7.30 30.12 10.83
CA HIS A 327 -7.64 31.25 11.70
C HIS A 327 -6.41 32.17 11.92
N PRO A 328 -6.46 33.49 11.64
CA PRO A 328 -5.30 34.39 11.70
C PRO A 328 -4.58 34.42 13.05
N GLN A 329 -5.35 34.26 14.14
CA GLN A 329 -4.83 34.24 15.51
C GLN A 329 -4.44 32.83 16.00
N ARG A 330 -4.42 31.83 15.10
CA ARG A 330 -4.12 30.43 15.42
C ARG A 330 -5.05 29.78 16.46
N THR A 331 -6.28 30.27 16.60
CA THR A 331 -7.27 29.77 17.55
C THR A 331 -8.21 28.73 16.93
N PHE A 332 -9.43 29.11 16.52
CA PHE A 332 -10.46 28.22 16.00
C PHE A 332 -11.54 28.97 15.21
N VAL A 333 -12.27 28.28 14.33
CA VAL A 333 -13.53 28.77 13.73
C VAL A 333 -14.73 28.06 14.37
N ASN A 334 -15.84 28.77 14.59
CA ASN A 334 -17.08 28.15 15.09
C ASN A 334 -17.79 27.41 13.97
N LEU A 335 -18.14 26.14 14.19
CA LEU A 335 -19.07 25.41 13.34
C LEU A 335 -20.50 25.63 13.84
N ARG A 336 -21.38 26.15 12.98
CA ARG A 336 -22.74 26.56 13.36
C ARG A 336 -23.82 25.70 12.70
N SER A 337 -24.98 25.60 13.36
CA SER A 337 -26.15 24.85 12.85
C SER A 337 -26.83 25.48 11.63
N LYS A 338 -26.61 26.77 11.39
CA LYS A 338 -27.09 27.55 10.22
C LYS A 338 -25.99 28.50 9.75
N PRO A 339 -25.98 28.95 8.47
CA PRO A 339 -25.02 29.93 7.95
C PRO A 339 -25.36 31.35 8.43
N SER A 340 -25.35 31.57 9.76
CA SER A 340 -25.70 32.83 10.39
C SER A 340 -24.98 33.01 11.71
N MET A 341 -24.44 34.22 11.93
CA MET A 341 -23.85 34.61 13.21
C MET A 341 -24.89 34.86 14.31
N ILE A 342 -26.15 35.11 13.94
CA ILE A 342 -27.22 35.54 14.85
C ILE A 342 -28.15 34.37 15.19
N THR A 343 -28.60 33.61 14.18
CA THR A 343 -29.60 32.55 14.37
C THR A 343 -29.02 31.13 14.33
N GLY A 344 -27.73 30.98 14.00
CA GLY A 344 -27.00 29.72 14.03
C GLY A 344 -26.33 29.50 15.39
N SER A 345 -26.80 28.51 16.14
CA SER A 345 -26.14 28.08 17.37
C SER A 345 -24.76 27.47 17.07
N VAL A 346 -23.78 27.71 17.94
CA VAL A 346 -22.46 27.08 17.85
C VAL A 346 -22.59 25.62 18.28
N MET A 347 -22.26 24.71 17.38
CA MET A 347 -22.32 23.27 17.63
C MET A 347 -20.98 22.77 18.17
N THR A 348 -19.88 23.24 17.59
CA THR A 348 -18.52 22.95 18.04
C THR A 348 -17.53 24.01 17.54
N ARG A 349 -16.28 23.91 17.96
CA ARG A 349 -15.16 24.78 17.53
C ARG A 349 -14.14 23.94 16.78
N ILE A 350 -13.76 24.41 15.60
CA ILE A 350 -12.81 23.76 14.71
C ILE A 350 -11.45 24.47 14.88
N PRO A 351 -10.44 23.86 15.50
CA PRO A 351 -9.16 24.49 15.76
C PRO A 351 -8.45 24.93 14.47
N HIS A 352 -7.62 25.96 14.56
CA HIS A 352 -6.69 26.31 13.50
C HIS A 352 -5.84 25.09 13.15
N GLY A 353 -5.64 24.87 11.86
CA GLY A 353 -4.92 23.74 11.29
C GLY A 353 -5.76 22.47 11.16
N ALA A 354 -6.97 22.41 11.72
CA ALA A 354 -7.86 21.27 11.53
C ALA A 354 -8.45 21.26 10.11
N ALA A 355 -8.51 20.08 9.51
CA ALA A 355 -9.12 19.87 8.21
C ALA A 355 -10.63 19.67 8.36
N VAL A 356 -11.39 20.17 7.39
CA VAL A 356 -12.83 19.99 7.30
C VAL A 356 -13.21 19.47 5.92
N THR A 357 -14.18 18.56 5.88
CA THR A 357 -14.69 18.03 4.60
C THR A 357 -15.73 19.00 4.05
N VAL A 358 -15.55 19.47 2.80
CA VAL A 358 -16.50 20.36 2.14
C VAL A 358 -17.68 19.56 1.60
N LEU A 359 -18.88 19.87 2.09
CA LEU A 359 -20.13 19.24 1.65
C LEU A 359 -20.89 20.10 0.64
N ALA A 360 -20.73 21.42 0.72
CA ALA A 360 -21.23 22.36 -0.28
C ALA A 360 -20.23 23.53 -0.42
N PRO A 361 -19.99 24.03 -1.65
CA PRO A 361 -19.07 25.14 -1.88
C PRO A 361 -19.54 26.43 -1.19
N ALA A 362 -18.64 27.40 -1.07
CA ALA A 362 -18.91 28.67 -0.41
C ALA A 362 -20.12 29.39 -1.03
N SER A 363 -21.06 29.81 -0.18
CA SER A 363 -22.18 30.67 -0.57
C SER A 363 -22.46 31.68 0.55
N ASN A 364 -22.51 32.96 0.19
CA ASN A 364 -22.72 34.09 1.12
C ASN A 364 -21.76 34.09 2.34
N GLY A 365 -20.49 33.72 2.13
CA GLY A 365 -19.46 33.71 3.19
C GLY A 365 -19.43 32.46 4.06
N TRP A 366 -20.18 31.40 3.71
CA TRP A 366 -20.25 30.15 4.48
C TRP A 366 -19.98 28.94 3.60
N VAL A 367 -19.19 28.01 4.12
CA VAL A 367 -19.01 26.66 3.57
C VAL A 367 -19.74 25.68 4.47
N LYS A 368 -20.53 24.79 3.87
CA LYS A 368 -21.11 23.67 4.60
C LYS A 368 -20.06 22.58 4.71
N VAL A 369 -19.69 22.22 5.94
CA VAL A 369 -18.60 21.30 6.19
C VAL A 369 -18.98 20.22 7.19
N TYR A 370 -18.30 19.09 7.10
CA TYR A 370 -18.32 18.06 8.12
C TYR A 370 -17.02 18.11 8.93
N TYR A 371 -17.15 18.14 10.25
CA TYR A 371 -16.02 18.11 11.17
C TYR A 371 -16.41 17.37 12.46
N ASN A 372 -15.68 16.30 12.76
CA ASN A 372 -15.78 15.54 14.02
C ASN A 372 -17.21 15.14 14.42
N GLY A 373 -17.98 14.55 13.51
CA GLY A 373 -19.36 14.12 13.75
C GLY A 373 -20.44 15.19 13.56
N TYR A 374 -20.05 16.45 13.34
CA TYR A 374 -20.97 17.56 13.14
C TYR A 374 -21.02 17.99 11.69
N THR A 375 -22.24 18.10 11.14
CA THR A 375 -22.51 18.77 9.88
C THR A 375 -23.03 20.17 10.17
N GLY A 376 -22.32 21.20 9.70
CA GLY A 376 -22.69 22.59 9.95
C GLY A 376 -22.05 23.55 8.96
N TYR A 377 -22.11 24.84 9.29
CA TYR A 377 -21.59 25.92 8.46
C TYR A 377 -20.42 26.58 9.16
N ALA A 378 -19.30 26.71 8.45
CA ALA A 378 -18.11 27.45 8.88
C ALA A 378 -17.89 28.63 7.93
N VAL A 379 -17.30 29.71 8.44
CA VAL A 379 -17.05 30.91 7.63
C VAL A 379 -15.92 30.60 6.65
N ASP A 380 -16.16 30.85 5.36
CA ASP A 380 -15.26 30.48 4.25
C ASP A 380 -13.89 31.16 4.35
N TYR A 381 -13.84 32.39 4.84
CA TYR A 381 -12.62 33.17 5.03
C TYR A 381 -11.54 32.43 5.84
N PHE A 382 -11.97 31.57 6.78
CA PHE A 382 -11.05 30.78 7.60
C PHE A 382 -10.72 29.41 7.01
N LEU A 383 -11.10 29.11 5.76
CA LEU A 383 -10.92 27.79 5.14
C LEU A 383 -10.06 27.93 3.87
N LYS A 384 -8.94 27.20 3.79
CA LYS A 384 -7.98 27.27 2.66
C LYS A 384 -7.58 25.92 2.11
#